data_AF-R7K543-F1
#
_entry.id   AF-R7K543-F1
#
_cell.length_a   1.000
_cell.length_b   1.000
_cell.length_c   1.000
_cell.angle_alpha   90.00
_cell.angle_beta   90.00
_cell.angle_gamma   90.00
#
_symmetry.space_group_name_H-M   'P 1'
#
loop_
_entity.id
_entity.type
_entity.pdbx_description
1 polymer ?
#
loop_
_entity_poly.entity_id
_entity_poly.type
_entity_poly.pdbx_seq_one_letter_code
_entity_poly.pdbx_strand_id
1 'polypeptide(L)'
;MATIATIAAAIAFPISAPEIWAEYAIFFGLSAVTFGIAGLLAGYQSSQQGYGFWNGFVNYIRNNWAQEVAITSVIYIVNLGINILRYSVANAAVTPKIVTNNKSAVIEAAKNGDYEALARLGTHNPESSKVMLGKFEDGGATSYIARAGNEFTYFSLPEWDAISQIVGKDNMWLINKAFLNQQIALGKTFYASHSIVNATGYFFYEINHLFENGLGIIQL
;
A
#
# COMPACT_ATOMS: atom_id res chain seq x y z
N MET A 1 11.42 -26.60 17.77
CA MET A 1 12.09 -25.31 18.03
C MET A 1 12.00 -24.31 16.87
N ALA A 2 11.86 -24.74 15.61
CA ALA A 2 11.58 -23.83 14.48
C ALA A 2 10.23 -23.08 14.61
N THR A 3 9.21 -23.71 15.18
CA THR A 3 7.84 -23.17 15.30
C THR A 3 7.71 -21.91 16.16
N ILE A 4 8.53 -21.76 17.21
CA ILE A 4 8.44 -20.61 18.13
C ILE A 4 9.13 -19.38 17.52
N ALA A 5 10.24 -19.57 16.80
CA ALA A 5 10.98 -18.49 16.16
C ALA A 5 10.18 -17.86 15.01
N THR A 6 9.45 -18.66 14.22
CA THR A 6 8.66 -18.14 13.09
C THR A 6 7.40 -17.40 13.54
N ILE A 7 6.75 -17.86 14.62
CA ILE A 7 5.64 -17.14 15.26
C ILE A 7 6.14 -15.82 15.87
N ALA A 8 7.29 -15.83 16.55
CA ALA A 8 7.88 -14.61 17.11
C ALA A 8 8.22 -13.59 16.01
N ALA A 9 8.74 -14.01 14.85
CA ALA A 9 9.01 -13.12 13.72
C ALA A 9 7.73 -12.58 13.06
N ALA A 10 6.70 -13.42 12.90
CA ALA A 10 5.39 -13.03 12.34
C ALA A 10 4.61 -12.06 13.24
N ILE A 11 4.81 -12.12 14.57
CA ILE A 11 4.16 -11.21 15.53
C ILE A 11 5.04 -9.98 15.84
N ALA A 12 6.37 -10.07 15.73
CA ALA A 12 7.28 -8.96 16.02
C ALA A 12 7.30 -7.89 14.91
N PHE A 13 7.15 -8.27 13.64
CA PHE A 13 7.16 -7.33 12.52
C PHE A 13 5.99 -6.30 12.56
N PRO A 14 4.75 -6.69 12.94
CA PRO A 14 3.65 -5.75 13.20
C PRO A 14 3.85 -4.81 14.39
N ILE A 15 4.67 -5.18 15.39
CA ILE A 15 4.92 -4.34 16.57
C ILE A 15 5.82 -3.15 16.22
N SER A 16 6.74 -3.31 15.26
CA SER A 16 7.62 -2.23 14.79
C SER A 16 6.97 -1.27 13.79
N ALA A 17 5.79 -1.59 13.26
CA ALA A 17 5.08 -0.77 12.28
C ALA A 17 3.55 -0.84 12.52
N PRO A 18 3.02 -0.05 13.48
CA PRO A 18 1.60 -0.06 13.84
C PRO A 18 0.65 0.38 12.72
N GLU A 19 1.18 0.83 11.59
CA GLU A 19 0.44 1.42 10.48
C GLU A 19 0.05 0.41 9.36
N ILE A 20 0.61 -0.82 9.37
CA ILE A 20 0.34 -1.89 8.39
C ILE A 20 -0.66 -2.95 8.89
N TRP A 21 -1.28 -2.75 10.06
CA TRP A 21 -2.17 -3.74 10.67
C TRP A 21 -3.43 -4.04 9.84
N ALA A 22 -3.96 -3.05 9.09
CA ALA A 22 -5.17 -3.24 8.31
C ALA A 22 -4.96 -4.21 7.14
N GLU A 23 -3.89 -4.02 6.36
CA GLU A 23 -3.55 -4.92 5.25
C GLU A 23 -3.08 -6.30 5.74
N TYR A 24 -2.27 -6.32 6.80
CA TYR A 24 -1.83 -7.56 7.42
C TYR A 24 -3.02 -8.36 7.96
N ALA A 25 -4.02 -7.71 8.57
CA ALA A 25 -5.23 -8.37 9.04
C ALA A 25 -6.10 -8.93 7.91
N ILE A 26 -6.15 -8.28 6.74
CA ILE A 26 -6.87 -8.81 5.56
C ILE A 26 -6.16 -10.05 5.00
N PHE A 27 -4.83 -9.99 4.82
CA PHE A 27 -4.05 -11.16 4.36
C PHE A 27 -4.12 -12.31 5.36
N PHE A 28 -4.04 -12.00 6.66
CA PHE A 28 -4.21 -12.98 7.74
C PHE A 28 -5.64 -13.54 7.74
N GLY A 29 -6.66 -12.69 7.56
CA GLY A 29 -8.07 -13.10 7.48
C GLY A 29 -8.35 -14.04 6.32
N LEU A 30 -7.82 -13.76 5.12
CA LEU A 30 -7.93 -14.66 3.96
C LEU A 30 -7.27 -16.02 4.21
N SER A 31 -6.09 -16.04 4.82
CA SER A 31 -5.43 -17.29 5.20
C SER A 31 -6.26 -18.07 6.22
N ALA A 32 -6.86 -17.39 7.23
CA ALA A 32 -7.72 -18.00 8.23
C ALA A 32 -9.00 -18.64 7.61
N VAL A 33 -9.54 -18.07 6.53
CA VAL A 33 -10.69 -18.63 5.80
C VAL A 33 -10.30 -19.93 5.07
N THR A 34 -9.19 -19.94 4.33
CA THR A 34 -8.70 -21.16 3.65
C THR A 34 -8.37 -22.26 4.65
N PHE A 35 -7.79 -21.90 5.79
CA PHE A 35 -7.57 -22.79 6.94
C PHE A 35 -8.86 -23.36 7.52
N GLY A 36 -9.89 -22.53 7.66
CA GLY A 36 -11.20 -22.95 8.14
C GLY A 36 -11.82 -24.02 7.23
N ILE A 37 -11.74 -23.82 5.91
CA ILE A 37 -12.24 -24.79 4.92
C ILE A 37 -11.47 -26.12 5.00
N ALA A 38 -10.14 -26.06 5.07
CA ALA A 38 -9.31 -27.27 5.18
C ALA A 38 -9.53 -28.01 6.51
N GLY A 39 -9.70 -27.27 7.62
CA GLY A 39 -10.07 -27.85 8.91
C GLY A 39 -11.45 -28.52 8.89
N LEU A 40 -12.45 -27.90 8.24
CA LEU A 40 -13.77 -28.48 8.04
C LEU A 40 -13.71 -29.79 7.24
N LEU A 41 -12.92 -29.84 6.17
CA LEU A 41 -12.71 -31.04 5.36
C LEU A 41 -11.99 -32.14 6.15
N ALA A 42 -10.95 -31.81 6.91
CA ALA A 42 -10.23 -32.76 7.77
C ALA A 42 -11.13 -33.33 8.87
N GLY A 43 -11.98 -32.49 9.47
CA GLY A 43 -13.01 -32.94 10.41
C GLY A 43 -14.02 -33.89 9.76
N TYR A 44 -14.53 -33.53 8.57
CA TYR A 44 -15.46 -34.39 7.83
C TYR A 44 -14.84 -35.76 7.50
N GLN A 45 -13.61 -35.78 6.99
CA GLN A 45 -12.88 -37.00 6.68
C GLN A 45 -12.62 -37.86 7.93
N SER A 46 -12.23 -37.26 9.05
CA SER A 46 -12.04 -37.95 10.33
C SER A 46 -13.34 -38.56 10.87
N SER A 47 -14.47 -37.88 10.65
CA SER A 47 -15.79 -38.40 11.02
C SER A 47 -16.16 -39.65 10.21
N GLN A 48 -15.87 -39.65 8.90
CA GLN A 48 -16.09 -40.82 8.04
C GLN A 48 -15.21 -42.02 8.42
N GLN A 49 -14.06 -41.77 9.04
CA GLN A 49 -13.12 -42.78 9.50
C GLN A 49 -13.41 -43.26 10.94
N GLY A 50 -14.47 -42.77 11.59
CA GLY A 50 -14.88 -43.18 12.93
C GLY A 50 -14.13 -42.52 14.09
N TYR A 51 -13.23 -41.57 13.81
CA TYR A 51 -12.43 -40.86 14.84
C TYR A 51 -13.10 -39.59 15.38
N GLY A 52 -14.28 -39.24 14.85
CA GLY A 52 -15.04 -38.06 15.22
C GLY A 52 -14.57 -36.78 14.52
N PHE A 53 -15.52 -35.90 14.21
CA PHE A 53 -15.27 -34.64 13.50
C PHE A 53 -14.28 -33.74 14.24
N TRP A 54 -14.54 -33.48 15.52
CA TRP A 54 -13.74 -32.55 16.33
C TRP A 54 -12.29 -32.99 16.51
N ASN A 55 -12.04 -34.30 16.52
CA ASN A 55 -10.68 -34.84 16.64
C ASN A 55 -9.86 -34.51 15.37
N GLY A 56 -10.43 -34.71 14.18
CA GLY A 56 -9.79 -34.36 12.91
C GLY A 56 -9.58 -32.85 12.75
N PHE A 57 -10.62 -32.08 13.07
CA PHE A 57 -10.57 -30.61 13.02
C PHE A 57 -9.47 -30.05 13.94
N VAL A 58 -9.49 -30.39 15.23
CA VAL A 58 -8.53 -29.86 16.22
C VAL A 58 -7.10 -30.30 15.91
N ASN A 59 -6.89 -31.54 15.46
CA ASN A 59 -5.55 -32.01 15.08
C ASN A 59 -5.03 -31.28 13.85
N TYR A 60 -5.88 -31.00 12.86
CA TYR A 60 -5.50 -30.20 11.69
C TYR A 60 -5.08 -28.79 12.09
N ILE A 61 -5.89 -28.11 12.90
CA ILE A 61 -5.60 -26.76 13.39
C ILE A 61 -4.28 -26.76 14.16
N ARG A 62 -4.09 -27.68 15.11
CA ARG A 62 -2.87 -27.73 15.93
C ARG A 62 -1.59 -27.89 15.09
N ASN A 63 -1.63 -28.70 14.04
CA ASN A 63 -0.42 -29.07 13.30
C ASN A 63 -0.08 -28.08 12.18
N ASN A 64 -1.08 -27.42 11.59
CA ASN A 64 -0.90 -26.60 10.39
C ASN A 64 -1.03 -25.10 10.67
N TRP A 65 -1.71 -24.67 11.73
CA TRP A 65 -1.95 -23.26 12.04
C TRP A 65 -0.68 -22.42 12.06
N ALA A 66 0.32 -22.84 12.83
CA ALA A 66 1.57 -22.12 12.95
C ALA A 66 2.35 -22.06 11.63
N GLN A 67 2.21 -23.07 10.77
CA GLN A 67 2.98 -23.19 9.53
C GLN A 67 2.47 -22.24 8.46
N GLU A 68 1.15 -22.13 8.25
CA GLU A 68 0.71 -21.21 7.20
C GLU A 68 0.51 -19.77 7.63
N VAL A 69 0.35 -19.50 8.93
CA VAL A 69 0.59 -18.14 9.44
C VAL A 69 2.02 -17.73 9.09
N ALA A 70 2.99 -18.60 9.39
CA ALA A 70 4.40 -18.35 9.06
C ALA A 70 4.64 -18.15 7.55
N ILE A 71 4.11 -19.03 6.69
CA ILE A 71 4.27 -18.92 5.23
C ILE A 71 3.64 -17.62 4.71
N THR A 72 2.44 -17.29 5.16
CA THR A 72 1.73 -16.07 4.73
C THR A 72 2.50 -14.82 5.16
N SER A 73 2.97 -14.75 6.41
CA SER A 73 3.78 -13.63 6.89
C SER A 73 5.09 -13.50 6.12
N VAL A 74 5.77 -14.61 5.81
CA VAL A 74 7.02 -14.59 5.02
C VAL A 74 6.76 -14.08 3.61
N ILE A 75 5.70 -14.54 2.94
CA ILE A 75 5.33 -14.05 1.59
C ILE A 75 5.04 -12.54 1.64
N TYR A 76 4.30 -12.08 2.65
CA TYR A 76 4.00 -10.65 2.83
C TYR A 76 5.28 -9.83 3.03
N ILE A 77 6.17 -10.24 3.94
CA ILE A 77 7.44 -9.55 4.22
C ILE A 77 8.34 -9.51 2.98
N VAL A 78 8.44 -10.62 2.24
CA VAL A 78 9.24 -10.69 1.01
C VAL A 78 8.66 -9.75 -0.07
N ASN A 79 7.34 -9.74 -0.26
CA ASN A 79 6.69 -8.83 -1.19
C ASN A 79 6.92 -7.36 -0.83
N LEU A 80 6.76 -7.02 0.45
CA LEU A 80 7.01 -5.68 0.97
C LEU A 80 8.48 -5.28 0.76
N GLY A 81 9.44 -6.16 1.08
CA GLY A 81 10.86 -5.92 0.84
C GLY A 81 11.22 -5.71 -0.64
N ILE A 82 10.66 -6.50 -1.56
CA ILE A 82 10.87 -6.34 -3.00
C ILE A 82 10.29 -5.01 -3.49
N ASN A 83 9.09 -4.64 -3.04
CA ASN A 83 8.46 -3.38 -3.43
C ASN A 83 9.24 -2.17 -2.89
N ILE A 84 9.69 -2.22 -1.63
CA ILE A 84 10.59 -1.22 -1.06
C ILE A 84 11.82 -1.03 -1.94
N LEU A 85 12.51 -2.11 -2.31
CA LEU A 85 13.69 -2.02 -3.16
C LEU A 85 13.37 -1.43 -4.55
N ARG A 86 12.29 -1.87 -5.20
CA ARG A 86 11.90 -1.36 -6.54
C ARG A 86 11.65 0.14 -6.52
N TYR A 87 10.81 0.62 -5.59
CA TYR A 87 10.42 2.02 -5.56
C TYR A 87 11.50 2.92 -4.95
N SER A 88 12.28 2.46 -3.96
CA SER A 88 13.43 3.22 -3.46
C SER A 88 14.53 3.38 -4.50
N VAL A 89 14.85 2.34 -5.28
CA VAL A 89 15.82 2.44 -6.39
C VAL A 89 15.28 3.36 -7.49
N ALA A 90 14.01 3.24 -7.84
CA ALA A 90 13.41 4.10 -8.85
C ALA A 90 13.35 5.57 -8.40
N ASN A 91 13.05 5.85 -7.12
CA ASN A 91 13.06 7.21 -6.57
C ASN A 91 14.49 7.76 -6.46
N ALA A 92 15.47 6.95 -6.06
CA ALA A 92 16.87 7.35 -6.03
C ALA A 92 17.43 7.63 -7.44
N ALA A 93 17.00 6.88 -8.46
CA ALA A 93 17.34 7.16 -9.85
C ALA A 93 16.78 8.51 -10.35
N VAL A 94 15.70 8.99 -9.71
CA VAL A 94 15.10 10.30 -9.99
C VAL A 94 15.74 11.42 -9.13
N THR A 95 16.48 11.11 -8.06
CA THR A 95 17.22 12.13 -7.31
C THR A 95 18.33 12.75 -8.16
N PRO A 96 18.39 14.09 -8.29
CA PRO A 96 19.10 14.75 -9.37
C PRO A 96 20.61 14.79 -9.11
N LYS A 97 21.35 13.86 -9.72
CA LYS A 97 22.74 14.11 -10.08
C LYS A 97 22.75 14.84 -11.42
N ILE A 98 22.59 16.16 -11.36
CA ILE A 98 22.70 17.10 -12.49
C ILE A 98 21.83 16.68 -13.70
N VAL A 99 20.52 16.95 -13.65
CA VAL A 99 19.65 16.85 -14.83
C VAL A 99 19.04 18.22 -15.12
N THR A 100 19.53 18.81 -16.20
CA THR A 100 18.88 19.86 -16.98
C THR A 100 17.39 19.53 -17.18
N ASN A 101 16.52 20.34 -16.56
CA ASN A 101 15.07 20.51 -16.76
C ASN A 101 14.16 19.27 -16.58
N ASN A 102 13.69 19.05 -15.34
CA ASN A 102 12.59 18.12 -14.99
C ASN A 102 11.34 18.27 -15.89
N LYS A 103 11.10 19.47 -16.44
CA LYS A 103 10.05 19.73 -17.43
C LYS A 103 10.13 18.83 -18.67
N SER A 104 11.34 18.52 -19.16
CA SER A 104 11.51 17.65 -20.32
C SER A 104 11.13 16.20 -20.00
N ALA A 105 11.58 15.68 -18.86
CA ALA A 105 11.31 14.30 -18.43
C ALA A 105 9.82 14.05 -18.18
N VAL A 106 9.12 15.03 -17.58
CA VAL A 106 7.67 14.95 -17.34
C VAL A 106 6.88 14.91 -18.65
N ILE A 107 7.24 15.75 -19.62
CA ILE A 107 6.57 15.76 -20.93
C ILE A 107 6.88 14.49 -21.73
N GLU A 108 8.10 13.95 -21.63
CA GLU A 108 8.47 12.68 -22.26
C GLU A 108 7.70 11.50 -21.66
N ALA A 109 7.64 11.40 -20.32
CA ALA A 109 6.84 10.39 -19.64
C ALA A 109 5.36 10.46 -20.04
N ALA A 110 4.80 11.67 -20.13
CA ALA A 110 3.43 11.88 -20.59
C ALA A 110 3.22 11.40 -22.03
N LYS A 111 4.12 11.73 -22.96
CA LYS A 111 4.04 11.27 -24.36
C LYS A 111 4.10 9.75 -24.48
N ASN A 112 4.85 9.10 -23.59
CA ASN A 112 4.99 7.65 -23.55
C ASN A 112 3.84 6.96 -22.78
N GLY A 113 2.94 7.72 -22.15
CA GLY A 113 1.88 7.17 -21.28
C GLY A 113 2.43 6.50 -20.01
N ASP A 114 3.63 6.88 -19.56
CA ASP A 114 4.29 6.30 -18.38
C ASP A 114 3.79 6.98 -17.09
N TYR A 115 2.61 6.58 -16.64
CA TYR A 115 1.98 7.09 -15.42
C TYR A 115 2.81 6.82 -14.17
N GLU A 116 3.60 5.74 -14.15
CA GLU A 116 4.48 5.38 -13.04
C GLU A 116 5.66 6.36 -12.95
N ALA A 117 6.25 6.75 -14.08
CA ALA A 117 7.28 7.79 -14.12
C ALA A 117 6.72 9.17 -13.76
N LEU A 118 5.52 9.51 -14.24
CA LEU A 118 4.85 10.76 -13.86
C LEU A 118 4.59 10.82 -12.35
N ALA A 119 4.11 9.72 -11.76
CA ALA A 119 3.93 9.61 -10.32
C ALA A 119 5.26 9.86 -9.57
N ARG A 120 6.35 9.19 -9.97
CA ARG A 120 7.68 9.37 -9.33
C ARG A 120 8.20 10.80 -9.44
N LEU A 121 8.07 11.41 -10.63
CA LEU A 121 8.51 12.79 -10.87
C LEU A 121 7.70 13.81 -10.08
N GLY A 122 6.45 13.48 -9.74
CA GLY A 122 5.60 14.27 -8.87
C GLY A 122 5.70 13.93 -7.38
N THR A 123 6.50 12.93 -6.98
CA THR A 123 6.64 12.54 -5.57
C THR A 123 7.65 13.43 -4.85
N HIS A 124 7.21 14.11 -3.80
CA HIS A 124 8.06 14.90 -2.92
C HIS A 124 8.26 14.20 -1.59
N ASN A 125 9.40 14.45 -0.93
CA ASN A 125 9.81 13.80 0.33
C ASN A 125 9.65 12.27 0.31
N PRO A 126 10.26 11.56 -0.65
CA PRO A 126 10.05 10.11 -0.82
C PRO A 126 10.51 9.28 0.38
N GLU A 127 11.37 9.84 1.24
CA GLU A 127 11.90 9.17 2.43
C GLU A 127 10.93 9.16 3.63
N SER A 128 9.88 10.00 3.62
CA SER A 128 8.91 10.00 4.72
C SER A 128 8.07 8.72 4.72
N SER A 129 7.84 8.14 5.89
CA SER A 129 6.92 6.99 6.06
C SER A 129 5.45 7.40 6.00
N LYS A 130 5.16 8.70 5.99
CA LYS A 130 3.80 9.25 6.03
C LYS A 130 3.47 9.93 4.71
N VAL A 131 2.25 9.78 4.23
CA VAL A 131 1.73 10.43 3.03
C VAL A 131 0.65 11.41 3.42
N MET A 132 0.71 12.62 2.90
CA MET A 132 -0.33 13.64 3.07
C MET A 132 -1.19 13.74 1.82
N LEU A 133 -2.48 13.54 1.98
CA LEU A 133 -3.51 13.77 0.97
C LEU A 133 -4.37 14.98 1.34
N GLY A 134 -5.04 15.54 0.35
CA GLY A 134 -6.02 16.60 0.57
C GLY A 134 -6.34 17.38 -0.69
N LYS A 135 -7.14 18.43 -0.51
CA LYS A 135 -7.55 19.29 -1.62
C LYS A 135 -6.41 20.22 -2.02
N PHE A 136 -6.19 20.33 -3.32
CA PHE A 136 -5.33 21.36 -3.88
C PHE A 136 -6.08 22.69 -3.84
N GLU A 137 -5.64 23.59 -2.97
CA GLU A 137 -6.17 24.95 -2.84
C GLU A 137 -5.11 25.95 -3.34
N ASP A 138 -4.69 25.79 -4.60
CA ASP A 138 -3.72 26.65 -5.29
C ASP A 138 -2.40 26.90 -4.54
N GLY A 139 -1.95 25.90 -3.76
CA GLY A 139 -0.74 26.02 -2.94
C GLY A 139 -0.86 27.00 -1.76
N GLY A 140 -2.07 27.42 -1.41
CA GLY A 140 -2.35 28.24 -0.23
C GLY A 140 -1.95 27.56 1.08
N ALA A 141 -1.90 28.32 2.17
CA ALA A 141 -1.47 27.84 3.50
C ALA A 141 -2.30 26.66 4.05
N THR A 142 -3.52 26.49 3.54
CA THR A 142 -4.45 25.39 3.88
C THR A 142 -4.34 24.19 2.94
N SER A 143 -3.64 24.32 1.81
CA SER A 143 -3.43 23.23 0.86
C SER A 143 -2.66 22.07 1.50
N TYR A 144 -2.91 20.85 1.03
CA TYR A 144 -2.22 19.67 1.56
C TYR A 144 -0.69 19.75 1.40
N ILE A 145 -0.18 20.47 0.40
CA ILE A 145 1.25 20.69 0.18
C ILE A 145 1.85 21.47 1.35
N ALA A 146 1.20 22.56 1.77
CA ALA A 146 1.63 23.35 2.93
C ALA A 146 1.55 22.54 4.23
N ARG A 147 0.50 21.73 4.39
CA ARG A 147 0.34 20.81 5.53
C ARG A 147 1.35 19.67 5.54
N ALA A 148 1.81 19.22 4.37
CA ALA A 148 2.79 18.15 4.24
C ALA A 148 4.19 18.59 4.69
N GLY A 149 4.58 19.83 4.33
CA GLY A 149 5.89 20.39 4.67
C GLY A 149 7.02 19.45 4.28
N ASN A 150 7.94 19.19 5.22
CA ASN A 150 9.03 18.21 5.07
C ASN A 150 8.74 16.88 5.78
N GLU A 151 7.61 16.78 6.48
CA GLU A 151 7.30 15.64 7.35
C GLU A 151 6.56 14.53 6.61
N PHE A 152 5.85 14.88 5.53
CA PHE A 152 5.06 13.94 4.75
C PHE A 152 5.53 13.88 3.31
N THR A 153 5.49 12.68 2.73
CA THR A 153 5.44 12.48 1.29
C THR A 153 4.15 13.09 0.75
N TYR A 154 4.24 13.86 -0.32
CA TYR A 154 3.08 14.40 -1.00
C TYR A 154 3.31 14.38 -2.51
N PHE A 155 2.22 14.41 -3.25
CA PHE A 155 2.27 14.47 -4.70
C PHE A 155 2.16 15.92 -5.18
N SER A 156 2.98 16.34 -6.13
CA SER A 156 2.83 17.61 -6.83
C SER A 156 3.61 17.55 -8.14
N LEU A 157 2.89 17.58 -9.24
CA LEU A 157 3.45 17.44 -10.58
C LEU A 157 3.44 18.80 -11.30
N PRO A 158 4.57 19.27 -11.84
CA PRO A 158 4.59 20.46 -12.68
C PRO A 158 3.86 20.21 -14.00
N GLU A 159 3.42 21.28 -14.69
CA GLU A 159 2.82 21.21 -16.03
C GLU A 159 1.53 20.37 -16.14
N TRP A 160 0.73 20.30 -15.07
CA TRP A 160 -0.51 19.52 -15.00
C TRP A 160 -1.43 19.70 -16.22
N ASP A 161 -1.62 20.94 -16.67
CA ASP A 161 -2.47 21.26 -17.82
C ASP A 161 -1.89 20.72 -19.14
N ALA A 162 -0.58 20.85 -19.34
CA ALA A 162 0.09 20.34 -20.54
C ALA A 162 0.06 18.81 -20.58
N ILE A 163 0.23 18.15 -19.44
CA ILE A 163 0.15 16.70 -19.33
C ILE A 163 -1.27 16.24 -19.61
N SER A 164 -2.29 16.91 -19.06
CA SER A 164 -3.71 16.63 -19.32
C SER A 164 -4.06 16.72 -20.80
N GLN A 165 -3.44 17.63 -21.56
CA GLN A 165 -3.60 17.70 -23.02
C GLN A 165 -2.94 16.53 -23.76
N ILE A 166 -1.86 15.96 -23.22
CA ILE A 166 -1.11 14.85 -23.83
C ILE A 166 -1.78 13.51 -23.51
N VAL A 167 -2.00 13.22 -22.23
CA VAL A 167 -2.51 11.92 -21.78
C VAL A 167 -4.04 11.85 -21.82
N GLY A 168 -4.71 13.01 -21.85
CA GLY A 168 -6.16 13.13 -21.78
C GLY A 168 -6.66 13.32 -20.34
N LYS A 169 -7.66 14.19 -20.19
CA LYS A 169 -8.21 14.60 -18.88
C LYS A 169 -8.68 13.40 -18.04
N ASP A 170 -9.30 12.41 -18.67
CA ASP A 170 -9.81 11.21 -17.97
C ASP A 170 -8.68 10.31 -17.47
N ASN A 171 -7.51 10.36 -18.11
CA ASN A 171 -6.35 9.55 -17.74
C ASN A 171 -5.47 10.20 -16.67
N MET A 172 -5.70 11.46 -16.30
CA MET A 172 -4.95 12.15 -15.24
C MET A 172 -5.06 11.42 -13.90
N TRP A 173 -6.22 10.80 -13.64
CA TRP A 173 -6.42 9.95 -12.46
C TRP A 173 -5.40 8.80 -12.38
N LEU A 174 -4.95 8.25 -13.52
CA LEU A 174 -3.99 7.14 -13.54
C LEU A 174 -2.64 7.53 -12.95
N ILE A 175 -2.26 8.82 -13.00
CA ILE A 175 -1.05 9.33 -12.36
C ILE A 175 -1.21 9.30 -10.84
N ASN A 176 -2.32 9.82 -10.31
CA ASN A 176 -2.60 9.80 -8.87
C ASN A 176 -2.72 8.36 -8.37
N LYS A 177 -3.39 7.49 -9.13
CA LYS A 177 -3.50 6.06 -8.81
C LYS A 177 -2.12 5.39 -8.76
N ALA A 178 -1.23 5.69 -9.72
CA ALA A 178 0.14 5.18 -9.71
C ALA A 178 0.92 5.68 -8.49
N PHE A 179 0.82 6.97 -8.15
CA PHE A 179 1.40 7.52 -6.92
C PHE A 179 0.92 6.76 -5.68
N LEU A 180 -0.40 6.59 -5.51
CA LEU A 180 -0.95 5.85 -4.38
C LEU A 180 -0.43 4.41 -4.35
N ASN A 181 -0.46 3.68 -5.47
CA ASN A 181 0.04 2.31 -5.54
C ASN A 181 1.52 2.21 -5.14
N GLN A 182 2.36 3.16 -5.57
CA GLN A 182 3.76 3.24 -5.15
C GLN A 182 3.87 3.41 -3.65
N GLN A 183 3.08 4.31 -3.05
CA GLN A 183 3.12 4.56 -1.61
C GLN A 183 2.53 3.42 -0.76
N ILE A 184 1.48 2.75 -1.24
CA ILE A 184 0.90 1.55 -0.64
C ILE A 184 1.94 0.43 -0.62
N ALA A 185 2.59 0.20 -1.76
CA ALA A 185 3.58 -0.87 -1.89
C ALA A 185 4.85 -0.61 -1.07
N LEU A 186 5.13 0.65 -0.74
CA LEU A 186 6.16 1.07 0.22
C LEU A 186 5.72 0.93 1.69
N GLY A 187 4.48 0.53 1.96
CA GLY A 187 3.94 0.37 3.31
C GLY A 187 3.73 1.69 4.05
N LYS A 188 3.52 2.80 3.33
CA LYS A 188 3.37 4.12 3.95
C LYS A 188 1.98 4.34 4.54
N THR A 189 1.91 5.23 5.52
CA THR A 189 0.68 5.59 6.21
C THR A 189 0.05 6.83 5.61
N PHE A 190 -1.26 6.77 5.37
CA PHE A 190 -1.98 7.86 4.73
C PHE A 190 -2.67 8.77 5.75
N TYR A 191 -2.44 10.06 5.59
CA TYR A 191 -3.05 11.13 6.36
C TYR A 191 -3.85 12.04 5.44
N ALA A 192 -4.91 12.63 5.97
CA ALA A 192 -5.72 13.60 5.26
C ALA A 192 -5.71 14.95 5.98
N SER A 193 -5.31 16.00 5.27
CA SER A 193 -5.38 17.39 5.75
C SER A 193 -6.80 17.98 5.70
N HIS A 194 -7.70 17.34 4.96
CA HIS A 194 -9.06 17.79 4.72
C HIS A 194 -10.06 16.70 5.09
N SER A 195 -11.32 17.09 5.31
CA SER A 195 -12.37 16.14 5.66
C SER A 195 -12.54 15.04 4.61
N ILE A 196 -12.35 13.79 5.03
CA ILE A 196 -12.56 12.61 4.16
C ILE A 196 -14.04 12.38 3.85
N VAL A 197 -14.94 12.86 4.71
CA VAL A 197 -16.40 12.73 4.56
C VAL A 197 -16.94 13.65 3.46
N ASN A 198 -16.33 14.83 3.31
CA ASN A 198 -16.73 15.85 2.33
C ASN A 198 -15.75 15.94 1.15
N ALA A 199 -15.05 14.84 0.87
CA ALA A 199 -14.10 14.77 -0.22
C ALA A 199 -14.81 14.81 -1.58
N THR A 200 -14.20 15.50 -2.54
CA THR A 200 -14.71 15.66 -3.90
C THR A 200 -13.55 15.64 -4.89
N GLY A 201 -13.85 15.43 -6.18
CA GLY A 201 -12.83 15.39 -7.24
C GLY A 201 -11.80 14.29 -7.04
N TYR A 202 -10.53 14.55 -7.38
CA TYR A 202 -9.45 13.56 -7.22
C TYR A 202 -9.26 13.10 -5.78
N PHE A 203 -9.42 13.99 -4.80
CA PHE A 203 -9.28 13.61 -3.39
C PHE A 203 -10.29 12.53 -2.97
N PHE A 204 -11.50 12.54 -3.53
CA PHE A 204 -12.49 11.47 -3.31
C PHE A 204 -12.04 10.14 -3.95
N TYR A 205 -11.49 10.18 -5.16
CA TYR A 205 -10.98 8.97 -5.82
C TYR A 205 -9.77 8.39 -5.07
N GLU A 206 -8.92 9.24 -4.51
CA GLU A 206 -7.79 8.82 -3.69
C GLU A 206 -8.25 8.09 -2.43
N ILE A 207 -9.25 8.63 -1.72
CA ILE A 207 -9.84 7.99 -0.54
C ILE A 207 -10.46 6.64 -0.90
N ASN A 208 -11.28 6.59 -1.96
CA ASN A 208 -11.92 5.34 -2.38
C ASN A 208 -10.89 4.29 -2.76
N HIS A 209 -9.84 4.66 -3.50
CA HIS A 209 -8.79 3.72 -3.88
C HIS A 209 -8.08 3.13 -2.66
N LEU A 210 -7.83 3.93 -1.62
CA LEU A 210 -7.25 3.42 -0.37
C LEU A 210 -8.21 2.46 0.36
N PHE A 211 -9.50 2.80 0.44
CA PHE A 211 -10.50 1.92 1.06
C PHE A 211 -10.70 0.61 0.28
N GLU A 212 -10.69 0.63 -1.04
CA GLU A 212 -10.73 -0.56 -1.89
C GLU A 212 -9.52 -1.47 -1.67
N ASN A 213 -8.37 -0.91 -1.28
CA ASN A 213 -7.17 -1.65 -0.90
C ASN A 213 -7.13 -2.00 0.61
N GLY A 214 -8.20 -1.70 1.36
CA GLY A 214 -8.31 -2.03 2.78
C GLY A 214 -7.51 -1.14 3.72
N LEU A 215 -7.07 0.04 3.25
CA LEU A 215 -6.26 0.98 4.01
C LEU A 215 -7.11 2.04 4.72
N GLY A 216 -6.72 2.37 5.95
CA GLY A 216 -7.27 3.49 6.70
C GLY A 216 -6.56 4.81 6.38
N ILE A 217 -7.26 5.92 6.65
CA ILE A 217 -6.71 7.29 6.53
C ILE A 217 -6.88 8.00 7.87
N ILE A 218 -5.80 8.63 8.36
CA ILE A 218 -5.82 9.41 9.60
C ILE A 218 -6.06 10.89 9.25
N GLN A 219 -7.20 11.44 9.65
CA GLN A 219 -7.51 12.86 9.41
C GLN A 219 -6.86 13.76 10.46
N LEU A 220 -6.23 14.86 10.01
CA LEU A 220 -5.59 15.90 10.84
C LEU A 220 -6.34 17.24 10.82
#